data_AF-W2PD80-F1
#
_entry.id   AF-W2PD80-F1
#
_cell.length_a   1.000
_cell.length_b   1.000
_cell.length_c   1.000
_cell.angle_alpha   90.00
_cell.angle_beta   90.00
_cell.angle_gamma   90.00
#
_symmetry.space_group_name_H-M   'P 1'
#
loop_
_entity.id
_entity.type
_entity.pdbx_description
1 polymer ?
#
loop_
_entity_poly.entity_id
_entity_poly.type
_entity_poly.pdbx_seq_one_letter_code
_entity_poly.pdbx_strand_id
1 'polypeptide(L)'
;MQHVRREHPDYEAIMLAASTAETGSLLSYVRQSALNVYGRMEWILKNNLPLSFCENRAARRYTNHDPICVETLVSAMDSLTRVVERAIAAELPERFGLLFDGWAHASQHFIAVFACYDAGGVRKTPLLSMAPLLDALDDDLSARGHMEFLANMHVARL
;
A
#
# COMPACT_ATOMS: atom_id res chain seq x y z
N MET A 1 19.60 -8.15 20.17
CA MET A 1 19.59 -6.72 19.80
C MET A 1 20.04 -5.77 20.90
N GLN A 2 19.82 -6.02 22.20
CA GLN A 2 20.29 -5.10 23.26
C GLN A 2 21.82 -4.95 23.34
N HIS A 3 22.58 -6.03 23.11
CA HIS A 3 24.06 -5.94 23.15
C HIS A 3 24.62 -5.09 22.00
N VAL A 4 24.06 -5.22 20.78
CA VAL A 4 24.49 -4.43 19.61
C VAL A 4 24.25 -2.95 19.85
N ARG A 5 23.07 -2.58 20.37
CA ARG A 5 22.74 -1.18 20.68
C ARG A 5 23.61 -0.56 21.79
N ARG A 6 24.16 -1.40 22.69
CA ARG A 6 25.02 -0.93 23.79
C ARG A 6 26.47 -0.73 23.34
N GLU A 7 27.00 -1.67 22.56
CA GLU A 7 28.41 -1.67 22.14
C GLU A 7 28.63 -0.90 20.82
N HIS A 8 27.57 -0.71 20.03
CA HIS A 8 27.60 0.02 18.76
C HIS A 8 26.44 1.04 18.72
N PRO A 9 26.59 2.20 19.37
CA PRO A 9 25.53 3.22 19.45
C PRO A 9 25.12 3.78 18.09
N ASP A 10 26.03 3.71 17.11
CA ASP A 10 25.91 4.17 15.74
C ASP A 10 25.43 3.09 14.76
N TYR A 11 25.11 1.87 15.24
CA TYR A 11 24.79 0.75 14.36
C TYR A 11 23.59 1.04 13.44
N GLU A 12 22.59 1.80 13.88
CA GLU A 12 21.42 2.13 13.03
C GLU A 12 21.82 3.03 11.86
N ALA A 13 22.69 4.01 12.09
CA ALA A 13 23.22 4.87 11.03
C ALA A 13 24.14 4.11 10.07
N ILE A 14 24.99 3.22 10.60
CA ILE A 14 25.86 2.36 9.78
C ILE A 14 25.03 1.40 8.93
N MET A 15 24.01 0.76 9.50
CA MET A 15 23.14 -0.17 8.77
C MET A 15 22.30 0.54 7.69
N LEU A 16 21.87 1.79 7.94
CA LEU A 16 21.15 2.60 6.96
C LEU A 16 22.06 3.08 5.81
N ALA A 17 23.34 3.32 6.08
CA ALA A 17 24.32 3.77 5.09
C ALA A 17 24.97 2.62 4.31
N ALA A 18 24.96 1.40 4.86
CA ALA A 18 25.60 0.24 4.26
C ALA A 18 24.86 -0.23 3.01
N SER A 19 25.62 -0.57 1.97
CA SER A 19 25.07 -1.14 0.74
C SER A 19 24.57 -2.58 0.96
N THR A 20 23.68 -3.06 0.08
CA THR A 20 23.17 -4.45 0.12
C THR A 20 24.30 -5.49 0.00
N ALA A 21 25.43 -5.11 -0.60
CA ALA A 21 26.63 -5.94 -0.68
C ALA A 21 27.36 -6.04 0.68
N GLU A 22 27.34 -4.98 1.49
CA GLU A 22 28.01 -4.91 2.80
C GLU A 22 27.17 -5.51 3.93
N THR A 23 25.85 -5.39 3.85
CA THR A 23 24.93 -5.94 4.87
C THR A 23 24.46 -7.36 4.60
N GLY A 24 24.75 -7.89 3.41
CA GLY A 24 24.21 -9.17 2.96
C GLY A 24 22.68 -9.11 2.81
N SER A 25 22.09 -10.23 2.38
CA SER A 25 20.65 -10.31 2.21
C SER A 25 19.96 -10.52 3.57
N LEU A 26 19.09 -9.58 3.96
CA LEU A 26 18.22 -9.74 5.14
C LEU A 26 17.22 -10.90 5.01
N LEU A 27 17.09 -11.52 3.83
CA LEU A 27 16.17 -12.62 3.57
C LEU A 27 16.36 -13.80 4.52
N SER A 28 17.58 -14.07 5.00
CA SER A 28 17.86 -15.14 5.95
C SER A 28 17.22 -14.91 7.34
N TYR A 29 16.92 -13.66 7.69
CA TYR A 29 16.27 -13.28 8.94
C TYR A 29 14.75 -13.16 8.83
N VAL A 30 14.21 -13.20 7.61
CA VAL A 30 12.77 -13.14 7.37
C VAL A 30 12.19 -14.55 7.37
N ARG A 31 11.03 -14.72 8.03
CA ARG A 31 10.32 -16.01 8.00
C ARG A 31 9.95 -16.36 6.57
N GLN A 32 10.21 -17.60 6.14
CA GLN A 32 9.88 -18.06 4.79
C GLN A 32 8.40 -17.85 4.44
N SER A 33 7.49 -18.03 5.40
CA SER A 33 6.06 -17.76 5.20
C SER A 33 5.76 -16.30 4.85
N ALA A 34 6.49 -15.34 5.44
CA ALA A 34 6.35 -13.92 5.11
C ALA A 34 6.88 -13.62 3.72
N LEU A 35 8.01 -14.23 3.32
CA LEU A 35 8.55 -14.12 1.96
C LEU A 35 7.59 -14.69 0.92
N ASN A 36 6.94 -15.82 1.21
CA ASN A 36 5.97 -16.43 0.31
C ASN A 36 4.74 -15.53 0.12
N VAL A 37 4.21 -14.94 1.20
CA VAL A 37 3.08 -14.00 1.13
C VAL A 37 3.47 -12.73 0.36
N TYR A 38 4.65 -12.16 0.63
CA TYR A 38 5.19 -11.01 -0.10
C TYR A 38 5.31 -11.32 -1.60
N GLY A 39 5.97 -12.43 -1.98
CA GLY A 39 6.17 -12.80 -3.37
C GLY A 39 4.86 -13.07 -4.11
N ARG A 40 3.84 -13.60 -3.42
CA ARG A 40 2.48 -13.75 -3.97
C ARG A 40 1.80 -12.40 -4.21
N MET A 41 1.84 -11.49 -3.23
CA MET A 41 1.28 -10.14 -3.39
C MET A 41 1.97 -9.37 -4.50
N GLU A 42 3.31 -9.34 -4.50
CA GLU A 42 4.10 -8.63 -5.52
C GLU A 42 3.73 -9.13 -6.92
N TRP A 43 3.66 -10.45 -7.11
CA TRP A 43 3.33 -11.02 -8.41
C TRP A 43 1.92 -10.62 -8.88
N ILE A 44 0.92 -10.77 -8.00
CA ILE A 44 -0.48 -10.49 -8.34
C ILE A 44 -0.68 -8.99 -8.61
N LEU A 45 -0.16 -8.12 -7.75
CA LEU A 45 -0.34 -6.68 -7.85
C LEU A 45 0.42 -6.08 -9.05
N LYS A 46 1.70 -6.45 -9.25
CA LYS A 46 2.50 -5.90 -10.37
C LYS A 46 2.03 -6.34 -11.75
N ASN A 47 1.34 -7.47 -11.84
CA ASN A 47 0.85 -8.01 -13.11
C ASN A 47 -0.67 -7.86 -13.27
N ASN A 48 -1.32 -7.13 -12.36
CA ASN A 48 -2.77 -6.90 -12.37
C ASN A 48 -3.57 -8.21 -12.57
N LEU A 49 -3.21 -9.24 -11.81
CA LEU A 49 -3.86 -10.55 -11.89
C LEU A 49 -5.08 -10.61 -10.95
N PRO A 50 -6.09 -11.44 -11.24
CA PRO A 50 -7.18 -11.70 -10.29
C PRO A 50 -6.63 -12.21 -8.95
N LEU A 51 -7.24 -11.81 -7.82
CA LEU A 51 -6.81 -12.30 -6.50
C LEU A 51 -6.92 -13.83 -6.39
N SER A 52 -7.89 -14.43 -7.08
CA SER A 52 -8.05 -15.90 -7.19
C SER A 52 -6.87 -16.61 -7.86
N PHE A 53 -5.96 -15.87 -8.50
CA PHE A 53 -4.75 -16.42 -9.09
C PHE A 53 -3.84 -17.12 -8.06
N CYS A 54 -3.84 -16.70 -6.79
CA CYS A 54 -3.09 -17.39 -5.74
C CYS A 54 -3.54 -18.85 -5.53
N GLU A 55 -4.78 -19.17 -5.93
CA GLU A 55 -5.37 -20.50 -5.85
C GLU A 55 -5.32 -21.29 -7.15
N ASN A 56 -4.87 -20.66 -8.23
CA ASN A 56 -4.79 -21.31 -9.54
C ASN A 56 -3.86 -22.53 -9.47
N ARG A 57 -4.36 -23.69 -9.90
CA ARG A 57 -3.65 -24.97 -9.83
C ARG A 57 -2.35 -24.97 -10.65
N ALA A 58 -2.35 -24.36 -11.83
CA ALA A 58 -1.16 -24.27 -12.67
C ALA A 58 -0.13 -23.32 -12.03
N ALA A 59 -0.56 -22.15 -11.55
CA ALA A 59 0.31 -21.22 -10.84
C ALA A 59 0.96 -21.89 -9.61
N ARG A 60 0.19 -22.61 -8.80
CA ARG A 60 0.71 -23.38 -7.65
C ARG A 60 1.71 -24.45 -8.07
N ARG A 61 1.49 -25.13 -9.19
CA ARG A 61 2.39 -26.18 -9.70
C ARG A 61 3.75 -25.65 -10.15
N TYR A 62 3.79 -24.45 -10.72
CA TYR A 62 4.99 -23.89 -11.35
C TYR A 62 5.66 -22.79 -10.53
N THR A 63 5.27 -22.57 -9.27
CA THR A 63 5.85 -21.55 -8.39
C THR A 63 6.52 -22.19 -7.18
N ASN A 64 7.64 -21.64 -6.74
CA ASN A 64 8.37 -22.09 -5.55
C ASN A 64 7.80 -21.54 -4.22
N HIS A 65 6.75 -20.71 -4.28
CA HIS A 65 6.09 -20.16 -3.10
C HIS A 65 5.03 -21.12 -2.59
N ASP A 66 4.96 -21.31 -1.28
CA ASP A 66 3.92 -22.11 -0.64
C ASP A 66 2.52 -21.67 -1.11
N PRO A 67 1.58 -22.61 -1.24
CA PRO A 67 0.19 -22.29 -1.55
C PRO A 67 -0.42 -21.40 -0.46
N ILE A 68 -1.12 -20.35 -0.88
CA ILE A 68 -1.97 -19.52 -0.01
C ILE A 68 -3.39 -19.49 -0.57
N CYS A 69 -4.37 -19.22 0.28
CA CYS A 69 -5.75 -18.98 -0.14
C CYS A 69 -6.02 -17.48 -0.35
N VAL A 70 -7.14 -17.15 -0.99
CA VAL A 70 -7.55 -15.75 -1.21
C VAL A 70 -7.72 -15.01 0.11
N GLU A 71 -8.29 -15.65 1.13
CA GLU A 71 -8.52 -15.01 2.44
C GLU A 71 -7.20 -14.60 3.10
N THR A 72 -6.18 -15.44 2.99
CA THR A 72 -4.84 -15.14 3.52
C THR A 72 -4.19 -13.99 2.75
N LEU A 73 -4.33 -13.98 1.42
CA LEU A 73 -3.83 -12.90 0.57
C LEU A 73 -4.50 -11.56 0.94
N VAL A 74 -5.83 -11.54 1.04
CA VAL A 74 -6.61 -10.35 1.37
C VAL A 74 -6.26 -9.84 2.77
N SER A 75 -6.14 -10.72 3.77
CA SER A 75 -5.72 -10.33 5.13
C SER A 75 -4.32 -9.71 5.16
N ALA A 76 -3.39 -10.26 4.38
CA ALA A 76 -2.05 -9.69 4.22
C ALA A 76 -2.08 -8.32 3.52
N MET A 77 -2.94 -8.15 2.51
CA MET A 77 -3.15 -6.86 1.84
C MET A 77 -3.77 -5.81 2.76
N ASP A 78 -4.72 -6.17 3.63
CA ASP A 78 -5.28 -5.26 4.65
C ASP A 78 -4.16 -4.80 5.61
N SER A 79 -3.34 -5.76 6.07
CA SER A 79 -2.19 -5.46 6.94
C SER A 79 -1.17 -4.54 6.26
N LEU A 80 -0.89 -4.76 4.98
CA LEU A 80 0.00 -3.91 4.19
C LEU A 80 -0.59 -2.50 4.01
N THR A 81 -1.88 -2.40 3.73
CA THR A 81 -2.59 -1.12 3.58
C THR A 81 -2.41 -0.27 4.83
N ARG A 82 -2.61 -0.83 6.03
CA ARG A 82 -2.37 -0.12 7.31
C ARG A 82 -0.92 0.32 7.54
N VAL A 83 0.05 -0.39 6.97
CA VAL A 83 1.46 0.02 7.04
C VAL A 83 1.72 1.18 6.08
N VAL A 84 1.17 1.12 4.87
CA VAL A 84 1.27 2.18 3.87
C VAL A 84 0.57 3.46 4.36
N GLU A 85 -0.63 3.35 4.93
CA GLU A 85 -1.35 4.49 5.54
C GLU A 85 -0.50 5.20 6.59
N ARG A 86 0.12 4.44 7.51
CA ARG A 86 1.01 5.01 8.54
C ARG A 86 2.27 5.66 7.93
N ALA A 87 2.82 5.07 6.89
CA ALA A 87 3.98 5.64 6.19
C ALA A 87 3.62 6.95 5.49
N ILE A 88 2.47 7.01 4.81
CA ILE A 88 1.95 8.24 4.19
C ILE A 88 1.71 9.30 5.26
N ALA A 89 1.03 8.96 6.35
CA ALA A 89 0.74 9.88 7.45
C ALA A 89 2.01 10.47 8.07
N ALA A 90 3.04 9.64 8.28
CA ALA A 90 4.33 10.09 8.84
C ALA A 90 5.10 11.03 7.91
N GLU A 91 4.90 10.93 6.59
CA GLU A 91 5.55 11.79 5.59
C GLU A 91 4.73 13.03 5.21
N LEU A 92 3.46 13.09 5.61
CA LEU A 92 2.54 14.15 5.22
C LEU A 92 2.90 15.46 5.95
N PRO A 93 3.10 16.58 5.24
CA PRO A 93 3.31 17.86 5.89
C PRO A 93 2.01 18.38 6.53
N GLU A 94 2.13 19.33 7.46
CA GLU A 94 0.96 20.02 8.07
C GLU A 94 0.06 20.69 7.02
N ARG A 95 0.63 21.12 5.89
CA ARG A 95 -0.09 21.71 4.77
C ARG A 95 0.25 20.99 3.47
N PHE A 96 -0.77 20.46 2.82
CA PHE A 96 -0.71 19.81 1.53
C PHE A 96 -1.98 20.17 0.72
N GLY A 97 -1.90 20.05 -0.60
CA GLY A 97 -3.05 20.16 -1.47
C GLY A 97 -3.79 18.82 -1.59
N LEU A 98 -5.08 18.87 -1.87
CA LEU A 98 -5.86 17.69 -2.28
C LEU A 98 -6.05 17.71 -3.79
N LEU A 99 -5.80 16.58 -4.45
CA LEU A 99 -6.13 16.37 -5.85
C LEU A 99 -7.25 15.35 -5.95
N PHE A 100 -8.21 15.63 -6.82
CA PHE A 100 -9.33 14.77 -7.12
C PHE A 100 -9.19 14.26 -8.55
N ASP A 101 -9.29 12.95 -8.71
CA ASP A 101 -9.40 12.31 -10.02
C ASP A 101 -10.71 11.52 -10.07
N GLY A 102 -11.52 11.77 -11.08
CA GLY A 102 -12.82 11.15 -11.25
C GLY A 102 -12.89 10.48 -12.60
N TRP A 103 -13.22 9.19 -12.63
CA TRP A 103 -13.38 8.45 -13.89
C TRP A 103 -14.56 7.49 -13.83
N ALA A 104 -15.03 7.07 -15.00
CA ALA A 104 -16.07 6.04 -15.12
C ALA A 104 -15.45 4.75 -15.66
N HIS A 105 -15.79 3.61 -15.07
CA HIS A 105 -15.44 2.30 -15.58
C HIS A 105 -16.60 1.32 -15.39
N ALA A 106 -16.99 0.60 -16.45
CA ALA A 106 -18.06 -0.39 -16.41
C ALA A 106 -19.33 0.10 -15.70
N SER A 107 -19.86 1.26 -16.13
CA SER A 107 -21.04 1.95 -15.58
C SER A 107 -20.96 2.36 -14.10
N GLN A 108 -19.76 2.36 -13.50
CA GLN A 108 -19.55 2.83 -12.14
C GLN A 108 -18.62 4.04 -12.15
N HIS A 109 -19.02 5.11 -11.47
CA HIS A 109 -18.19 6.28 -11.25
C HIS A 109 -17.25 6.07 -10.06
N PHE A 110 -15.98 6.39 -10.23
CA PHE A 110 -14.96 6.32 -9.20
C PHE A 110 -14.41 7.70 -8.93
N ILE A 111 -14.08 7.94 -7.66
CA ILE A 111 -13.32 9.09 -7.23
C ILE A 111 -12.07 8.63 -6.48
N ALA A 112 -10.93 9.20 -6.83
CA ALA A 112 -9.68 9.08 -6.09
C ALA A 112 -9.30 10.44 -5.52
N VAL A 113 -8.84 10.40 -4.27
CA VAL A 113 -8.32 11.57 -3.54
C VAL A 113 -6.85 11.34 -3.25
N PHE A 114 -6.01 12.27 -3.69
CA PHE A 114 -4.57 12.24 -3.46
C PHE A 114 -4.16 13.44 -2.59
N ALA A 115 -3.14 13.27 -1.77
CA ALA A 115 -2.40 14.42 -1.25
C ALA A 115 -1.43 14.91 -2.34
N CYS A 116 -1.10 16.19 -2.36
CA CYS A 116 -0.08 16.77 -3.23
C CYS A 116 0.76 17.75 -2.43
N TYR A 117 2.06 17.50 -2.34
CA TYR A 117 2.99 18.34 -1.62
C TYR A 117 4.40 18.30 -2.22
N ASP A 118 5.21 19.29 -1.89
CA ASP A 118 6.63 19.31 -2.20
C ASP A 118 7.43 18.70 -1.05
N ALA A 119 8.32 17.76 -1.37
CA ALA A 119 9.26 17.17 -0.43
C ALA A 119 10.68 17.35 -0.98
N GLY A 120 11.29 18.49 -0.68
CA GLY A 120 12.67 18.79 -1.09
C GLY A 120 12.81 19.02 -2.60
N GLY A 121 11.87 19.73 -3.21
CA GLY A 121 11.85 20.01 -4.66
C GLY A 121 11.27 18.88 -5.51
N VAL A 122 10.84 17.78 -4.90
CA VAL A 122 10.17 16.66 -5.56
C VAL A 122 8.70 16.66 -5.18
N ARG A 123 7.82 16.74 -6.17
CA ARG A 123 6.37 16.62 -5.96
C ARG A 123 6.01 15.18 -5.60
N LYS A 124 5.36 15.01 -4.45
CA LYS A 124 4.75 13.73 -4.02
C LYS A 124 3.23 13.77 -4.18
N THR A 125 2.65 12.66 -4.65
CA THR A 125 1.21 12.52 -4.89
C THR A 125 0.63 11.18 -4.39
N PRO A 126 0.72 10.87 -3.08
CA PRO A 126 0.20 9.60 -2.58
C PRO A 126 -1.34 9.56 -2.63
N LEU A 127 -1.90 8.39 -3.01
CA LEU A 127 -3.32 8.11 -2.95
C LEU A 127 -3.76 7.98 -1.49
N LEU A 128 -4.78 8.74 -1.09
CA LEU A 128 -5.35 8.70 0.26
C LEU A 128 -6.60 7.82 0.32
N SER A 129 -7.43 7.89 -0.72
CA SER A 129 -8.66 7.11 -0.80
C SER A 129 -9.08 6.95 -2.25
N MET A 130 -9.70 5.81 -2.53
CA MET A 130 -10.39 5.55 -3.78
C MET A 130 -11.67 4.80 -3.44
N ALA A 131 -12.79 5.26 -3.98
CA ALA A 131 -14.05 4.56 -3.82
C ALA A 131 -14.92 4.74 -5.06
N PRO A 132 -15.80 3.77 -5.33
CA PRO A 132 -16.92 4.04 -6.19
C PRO A 132 -17.82 5.09 -5.53
N LEU A 133 -18.29 6.06 -6.30
CA LEU A 133 -19.50 6.79 -5.95
C LEU A 133 -20.64 5.79 -6.14
N LEU A 134 -21.43 5.54 -5.08
CA LEU A 134 -22.64 4.75 -5.24
C LEU A 134 -23.51 5.50 -6.25
N ASP A 135 -24.06 4.81 -7.24
CA ASP A 135 -25.07 5.39 -8.12
C ASP A 135 -26.42 5.25 -7.40
N ALA A 136 -26.69 6.04 -6.36
CA ALA A 136 -28.08 6.23 -5.97
C ALA A 136 -28.75 7.03 -7.11
N LEU A 137 -30.01 6.70 -7.40
CA LEU A 137 -30.77 7.21 -8.55
C LEU A 137 -30.94 8.75 -8.59
N ASP A 138 -30.39 9.47 -7.61
CA ASP A 138 -30.39 10.93 -7.44
C ASP A 138 -28.98 11.51 -7.15
N ASP A 139 -27.90 10.74 -7.33
CA ASP A 139 -26.54 11.20 -7.01
C ASP A 139 -26.02 12.21 -8.03
N ASP A 140 -26.23 13.47 -7.67
CA ASP A 140 -25.60 14.62 -8.28
C ASP A 140 -24.07 14.50 -8.15
N LEU A 141 -23.38 14.21 -9.26
CA LEU A 141 -21.93 14.33 -9.45
C LEU A 141 -21.41 15.78 -9.24
N SER A 142 -22.17 16.64 -8.58
CA SER A 142 -21.76 17.98 -8.21
C SER A 142 -20.67 17.96 -7.16
N ALA A 143 -20.09 19.15 -7.00
CA ALA A 143 -19.23 19.47 -5.88
C ALA A 143 -19.83 19.09 -4.51
N ARG A 144 -21.17 19.05 -4.35
CA ARG A 144 -21.78 18.67 -3.07
C ARG A 144 -21.61 17.18 -2.76
N GLY A 145 -21.87 16.30 -3.72
CA GLY A 145 -21.64 14.85 -3.57
C GLY A 145 -20.17 14.54 -3.28
N HIS A 146 -19.25 15.30 -3.91
CA HIS A 146 -17.81 15.20 -3.63
C HIS A 146 -17.45 15.64 -2.20
N MET A 147 -18.09 16.68 -1.66
CA MET A 147 -17.89 17.10 -0.26
C MET A 147 -18.46 16.10 0.74
N GLU A 148 -19.62 15.51 0.45
CA GLU A 148 -20.22 14.46 1.30
C GLU A 148 -19.34 13.20 1.32
N PHE A 149 -18.77 12.81 0.16
CA PHE A 149 -17.78 11.76 0.09
C PHE A 149 -16.57 12.04 0.98
N LEU A 150 -16.00 13.27 0.92
CA LEU A 150 -14.89 13.68 1.78
C LEU A 150 -15.23 13.65 3.28
N ALA A 151 -16.43 14.09 3.66
CA ALA A 151 -16.87 14.11 5.05
C ALA A 151 -17.03 12.69 5.62
N ASN A 152 -17.44 11.74 4.77
CA ASN A 152 -17.59 10.32 5.12
C ASN A 152 -16.34 9.49 4.85
N MET A 153 -15.31 10.11 4.23
CA MET A 153 -14.02 9.50 4.02
C MET A 153 -13.44 9.24 5.40
N HIS A 154 -13.49 7.97 5.81
CA HIS A 154 -12.67 7.47 6.89
C HIS A 154 -11.23 7.51 6.37
N VAL A 155 -10.65 8.70 6.34
CA VAL A 155 -9.21 8.86 6.33
C VAL A 155 -8.76 8.03 7.52
N ALA A 156 -8.10 6.91 7.25
CA ALA A 156 -7.38 6.17 8.27
C ALA A 156 -6.57 7.20 9.05
N ARG A 157 -7.01 7.49 10.28
CA ARG A 157 -6.60 8.64 11.11
C ARG A 157 -5.24 9.19 10.67
N LEU A 158 -5.26 10.29 9.90
CA LEU A 158 -4.09 11.17 9.79
C LEU A 158 -3.79 11.73 11.18
#